data_AF-A0A9X3XC39-F1
#
_entry.id   AF-A0A9X3XC39-F1
#
_cell.length_a   1.000
_cell.length_b   1.000
_cell.length_c   1.000
_cell.angle_alpha   90.00
_cell.angle_beta   90.00
_cell.angle_gamma   90.00
#
_symmetry.space_group_name_H-M   'P 1'
#
loop_
_entity.id
_entity.type
_entity.pdbx_description
1 polymer ?
#
loop_
_entity_poly.entity_id
_entity_poly.type
_entity_poly.pdbx_seq_one_letter_code
_entity_poly.pdbx_strand_id
1 'polypeptide(L)'
;MQLDFASREISIKLVYYGPALSGKTTNLVALHGRAGADARGRLMTLETQDDRTLFFDLLPLTFRSKDGDVSLRIKLFTVPGQPIHAATRRLVLQGADGVALIADSRVSETQRNADAFLDLRQNLRDNGIEISKMPLVIQFNKRDLPDIRSDEELARLAARGKEPVFRAVATRGIGVVETFVCLLWLTWRSLDQSHQLARKLSIDGDDLVSTAAQQLGVTTPFRELIAARMGGRAAGAAPGGAP
;
A
#
# COMPACT_ATOMS: atom_id res chain seq x y z
N MET A 1 -3.12 13.17 -3.97
CA MET A 1 -2.26 13.83 -2.97
C MET A 1 -2.93 15.14 -2.60
N GLN A 2 -3.02 15.44 -1.30
CA GLN A 2 -3.45 16.76 -0.83
C GLN A 2 -2.23 17.53 -0.36
N LEU A 3 -2.08 18.78 -0.84
CA LEU A 3 -1.01 19.69 -0.44
C LEU A 3 -1.63 20.89 0.26
N ASP A 4 -1.17 21.17 1.46
CA ASP A 4 -1.40 22.43 2.13
C ASP A 4 -0.08 23.21 2.18
N PHE A 5 0.04 24.22 1.32
CA PHE A 5 1.24 25.04 1.23
C PHE A 5 1.40 26.01 2.40
N ALA A 6 0.32 26.37 3.09
CA ALA A 6 0.37 27.28 4.23
C ALA A 6 0.92 26.57 5.48
N SER A 7 0.50 25.33 5.72
CA SER A 7 1.01 24.48 6.81
C SER A 7 2.20 23.61 6.42
N ARG A 8 2.58 23.59 5.12
CA ARG A 8 3.57 22.66 4.55
C ARG A 8 3.28 21.21 4.91
N GLU A 9 2.01 20.85 4.83
CA GLU A 9 1.54 19.49 5.07
C GLU A 9 1.22 18.80 3.73
N ILE A 10 1.64 17.54 3.62
CA ILE A 10 1.40 16.69 2.46
C ILE A 10 0.70 15.45 2.94
N SER A 11 -0.44 15.11 2.34
CA SER A 11 -1.10 13.85 2.60
C SER A 11 -0.99 12.91 1.40
N ILE A 12 -0.42 11.74 1.64
CA ILE A 12 -0.41 10.60 0.70
C ILE A 12 -1.51 9.63 1.12
N LYS A 13 -2.41 9.29 0.21
CA LYS A 13 -3.51 8.35 0.46
C LYS A 13 -3.20 6.99 -0.16
N LEU A 14 -2.99 5.97 0.68
CA LEU A 14 -2.82 4.59 0.24
C LEU A 14 -4.08 3.76 0.56
N VAL A 15 -4.54 2.95 -0.39
CA VAL A 15 -5.77 2.16 -0.25
C VAL A 15 -5.45 0.66 -0.31
N TYR A 16 -5.87 -0.08 0.72
CA TYR A 16 -5.84 -1.53 0.76
C TYR A 16 -7.15 -2.06 0.17
N TYR A 17 -7.04 -2.72 -0.98
CA TYR A 17 -8.12 -3.26 -1.79
C TYR A 17 -8.07 -4.79 -1.85
N GLY A 18 -9.16 -5.46 -2.23
CA GLY A 18 -9.19 -6.92 -2.37
C GLY A 18 -10.50 -7.55 -1.86
N PRO A 19 -10.69 -8.86 -2.06
CA PRO A 19 -11.94 -9.54 -1.73
C PRO A 19 -12.25 -9.53 -0.22
N ALA A 20 -13.51 -9.77 0.14
CA ALA A 20 -13.91 -9.94 1.54
C ALA A 20 -13.00 -10.93 2.26
N LEU A 21 -12.66 -10.62 3.52
CA LEU A 21 -11.86 -11.48 4.39
C LEU A 21 -10.44 -11.79 3.89
N SER A 22 -9.92 -11.13 2.85
CA SER A 22 -8.54 -11.36 2.38
C SER A 22 -7.45 -10.91 3.36
N GLY A 23 -7.80 -10.11 4.38
CA GLY A 23 -6.88 -9.62 5.42
C GLY A 23 -6.45 -8.16 5.26
N LYS A 24 -7.24 -7.34 4.55
CA LYS A 24 -7.03 -5.88 4.44
C LYS A 24 -6.94 -5.21 5.82
N THR A 25 -7.97 -5.40 6.66
CA THR A 25 -8.00 -4.86 8.03
C THR A 25 -6.82 -5.37 8.86
N THR A 26 -6.51 -6.66 8.77
CA THR A 26 -5.40 -7.27 9.50
C THR A 26 -4.06 -6.60 9.15
N ASN A 27 -3.85 -6.23 7.89
CA ASN A 27 -2.66 -5.47 7.49
C ASN A 27 -2.59 -4.11 8.21
N LEU A 28 -3.68 -3.32 8.19
CA LEU A 28 -3.69 -2.00 8.85
C LEU A 28 -3.51 -2.11 10.36
N VAL A 29 -4.16 -3.09 11.01
CA VAL A 29 -4.00 -3.34 12.44
C VAL A 29 -2.55 -3.76 12.77
N ALA A 30 -1.94 -4.60 11.94
CA ALA A 30 -0.56 -5.01 12.12
C ALA A 30 0.42 -3.83 11.93
N LEU A 31 0.19 -2.95 10.96
CA LEU A 31 0.99 -1.72 10.78
C LEU A 31 0.82 -0.78 11.98
N HIS A 32 -0.41 -0.56 12.42
CA HIS A 32 -0.71 0.29 13.58
C HIS A 32 -0.05 -0.22 14.86
N GLY A 33 -0.09 -1.53 15.10
CA GLY A 33 0.52 -2.14 16.28
C GLY A 33 2.06 -2.09 16.29
N ARG A 34 2.69 -1.96 15.12
CA ARG A 34 4.15 -1.82 14.99
C ARG A 34 4.63 -0.38 15.08
N ALA A 35 3.77 0.58 14.79
CA ALA A 35 4.15 1.98 14.78
C ALA A 35 4.41 2.48 16.22
N GLY A 36 5.44 3.32 16.39
CA GLY A 36 5.80 3.90 17.70
C GLY A 36 4.64 4.65 18.37
N ALA A 37 4.73 4.99 19.66
CA ALA A 37 3.62 5.68 20.35
C ALA A 37 3.37 7.11 19.82
N ASP A 38 4.44 7.88 19.63
CA ASP A 38 4.42 9.19 18.97
C ASP A 38 4.17 9.03 17.47
N ALA A 39 4.70 7.90 17.01
CA ALA A 39 4.47 7.17 15.80
C ALA A 39 3.06 6.58 15.60
N ARG A 40 1.95 6.84 16.32
CA ARG A 40 0.63 6.25 15.92
C ARG A 40 -0.59 7.16 16.09
N GLY A 41 -1.33 7.39 15.00
CA GLY A 41 -2.63 8.05 15.02
C GLY A 41 -3.71 7.17 15.65
N ARG A 42 -4.93 7.68 15.79
CA ARG A 42 -6.06 6.90 16.33
C ARG A 42 -6.64 5.99 15.25
N LEU A 43 -6.75 4.69 15.54
CA LEU A 43 -7.45 3.74 14.68
C LEU A 43 -8.94 4.06 14.68
N MET A 44 -9.46 4.52 13.55
CA MET A 44 -10.88 4.86 13.39
C MET A 44 -11.60 3.73 12.66
N THR A 45 -12.84 3.49 13.05
CA THR A 45 -13.72 2.54 12.37
C THR A 45 -14.97 3.32 12.00
N LEU A 46 -15.30 3.35 10.70
CA LEU A 46 -16.56 3.91 10.24
C LEU A 46 -17.54 2.75 10.08
N GLU A 47 -18.31 2.52 11.13
CA GLU A 47 -19.46 1.63 11.07
C GLU A 47 -20.65 2.45 10.56
N THR A 48 -21.18 2.09 9.41
CA THR A 48 -22.49 2.55 8.92
C THR A 48 -23.51 1.43 9.15
N GLN A 49 -24.81 1.74 9.10
CA GLN A 49 -25.89 0.79 9.43
C GLN A 49 -25.81 -0.54 8.66
N ASP A 50 -25.29 -0.52 7.44
CA ASP A 50 -25.17 -1.70 6.56
C ASP A 50 -23.72 -2.11 6.27
N ASP A 51 -22.72 -1.42 6.84
CA ASP A 51 -21.35 -1.46 6.30
C ASP A 51 -20.29 -1.21 7.38
N ARG A 52 -19.30 -2.11 7.52
CA ARG A 52 -18.08 -1.85 8.30
C ARG A 52 -16.98 -1.40 7.36
N THR A 53 -16.75 -0.09 7.28
CA THR A 53 -15.59 0.47 6.58
C THR A 53 -14.54 0.92 7.57
N LEU A 54 -13.34 0.35 7.49
CA LEU A 54 -12.22 0.71 8.36
C LEU A 54 -11.30 1.68 7.64
N PHE A 55 -11.11 2.87 8.20
CA PHE A 55 -10.13 3.85 7.74
C PHE A 55 -9.17 4.18 8.88
N PHE A 56 -7.87 4.20 8.59
CA PHE A 56 -6.87 4.53 9.58
C PHE A 56 -5.87 5.56 9.07
N ASP A 57 -5.68 6.65 9.83
CA ASP A 57 -4.56 7.56 9.56
C ASP A 57 -3.25 6.98 10.14
N LEU A 58 -2.41 6.42 9.28
CA LEU A 58 -1.03 6.10 9.63
C LEU A 58 -0.17 7.36 9.52
N LEU A 59 -0.34 8.24 10.51
CA LEU A 59 0.71 9.11 11.03
C LEU A 59 1.20 10.32 10.23
N PRO A 60 1.42 11.46 10.93
CA PRO A 60 2.33 12.48 10.44
C PRO A 60 3.79 12.06 10.70
N LEU A 61 4.53 11.82 9.63
CA LEU A 61 5.98 11.85 9.60
C LEU A 61 6.42 13.30 9.40
N THR A 62 7.16 13.87 10.36
CA THR A 62 7.72 15.22 10.18
C THR A 62 9.14 15.11 9.67
N PHE A 63 9.40 15.71 8.51
CA PHE A 63 10.73 15.81 7.91
C PHE A 63 11.25 17.22 8.07
N ARG A 64 12.46 17.36 8.63
CA ARG A 64 13.15 18.65 8.64
C ARG A 64 13.70 18.91 7.25
N SER A 65 13.31 20.04 6.67
CA SER A 65 13.78 20.50 5.36
C SER A 65 14.52 21.82 5.51
N LYS A 66 15.45 22.10 4.59
CA LYS A 66 16.28 23.33 4.61
C LYS A 66 15.44 24.60 4.60
N ASP A 67 14.28 24.55 3.96
CA ASP A 67 13.40 25.71 3.82
C ASP A 67 12.42 25.84 5.00
N GLY A 68 12.42 24.89 5.94
CA GLY A 68 11.55 24.74 7.11
C GLY A 68 10.80 23.40 7.10
N ASP A 69 10.37 22.93 8.27
CA ASP A 69 9.81 21.59 8.46
C ASP A 69 8.61 21.31 7.52
N VAL A 70 8.58 20.11 6.95
CA VAL A 70 7.47 19.60 6.14
C VAL A 70 6.84 18.43 6.87
N SER A 71 5.52 18.49 7.06
CA SER A 71 4.77 17.38 7.65
C SER A 71 4.20 16.50 6.55
N LEU A 72 4.54 15.22 6.55
CA LEU A 72 4.00 14.22 5.64
C LEU A 72 3.06 13.30 6.39
N ARG A 73 1.78 13.28 6.02
CA ARG A 73 0.79 12.36 6.56
C ARG A 73 0.51 11.21 5.59
N ILE A 74 0.64 9.97 6.04
CA ILE A 74 0.29 8.80 5.24
C ILE A 74 -1.08 8.27 5.70
N LYS A 75 -2.11 8.41 4.87
CA LYS A 75 -3.45 7.96 5.21
C LYS A 75 -3.69 6.56 4.62
N LEU A 76 -4.02 5.58 5.47
CA LEU A 76 -4.27 4.20 5.06
C LEU A 76 -5.77 3.87 5.10
N PHE A 77 -6.34 3.53 3.97
CA PHE A 77 -7.77 3.18 3.89
C PHE A 77 -7.93 1.71 3.58
N THR A 78 -8.96 1.06 4.13
CA THR A 78 -9.45 -0.21 3.58
C THR A 78 -10.80 0.00 2.93
N VAL A 79 -11.06 -0.76 1.86
CA VAL A 79 -12.39 -0.82 1.25
C VAL A 79 -13.24 -1.93 1.86
N PRO A 80 -14.58 -1.78 1.92
CA PRO A 80 -15.46 -2.89 2.28
C PRO A 80 -15.34 -4.00 1.24
N GLY A 81 -15.25 -5.25 1.70
CA GLY A 81 -14.98 -6.39 0.83
C GLY A 81 -16.18 -7.01 0.13
N GLN A 82 -17.41 -6.58 0.46
CA GLN A 82 -18.63 -7.18 -0.08
C GLN A 82 -19.10 -6.47 -1.36
N PRO A 83 -19.50 -7.20 -2.43
CA PRO A 83 -19.83 -6.63 -3.74
C PRO A 83 -20.89 -5.52 -3.74
N ILE A 84 -21.87 -5.58 -2.83
CA ILE A 84 -23.02 -4.66 -2.75
C ILE A 84 -22.64 -3.18 -2.52
N HIS A 85 -21.41 -2.90 -2.06
CA HIS A 85 -20.94 -1.55 -1.72
C HIS A 85 -20.03 -0.91 -2.79
N ALA A 86 -20.32 -1.11 -4.08
CA ALA A 86 -19.54 -0.53 -5.17
C ALA A 86 -19.39 1.00 -5.06
N ALA A 87 -20.46 1.71 -4.67
CA ALA A 87 -20.44 3.15 -4.43
C ALA A 87 -19.44 3.56 -3.34
N THR A 88 -19.42 2.83 -2.21
CA THR A 88 -18.48 3.06 -1.12
C THR A 88 -17.04 2.79 -1.56
N ARG A 89 -16.78 1.72 -2.33
CA ARG A 89 -15.44 1.43 -2.87
C ARG A 89 -14.95 2.52 -3.81
N ARG A 90 -15.83 3.05 -4.67
CA ARG A 90 -15.52 4.19 -5.54
C ARG A 90 -15.15 5.43 -4.74
N LEU A 91 -15.93 5.78 -3.70
CA LEU A 91 -15.65 6.92 -2.83
C LEU A 91 -14.31 6.77 -2.09
N VAL A 92 -14.00 5.59 -1.56
CA VAL A 92 -12.72 5.35 -0.88
C VAL A 92 -11.54 5.47 -1.85
N LEU A 93 -11.69 5.07 -3.12
CA LEU A 93 -10.65 5.23 -4.14
C LEU A 93 -10.49 6.66 -4.66
N GLN A 94 -11.45 7.56 -4.41
CA GLN A 94 -11.33 8.96 -4.81
C GLN A 94 -10.09 9.60 -4.19
N GLY A 95 -9.20 10.14 -5.02
CA GLY A 95 -7.95 10.76 -4.58
C GLY A 95 -6.91 9.79 -4.00
N ALA A 96 -7.02 8.49 -4.25
CA ALA A 96 -5.97 7.52 -3.92
C ALA A 96 -4.67 7.83 -4.69
N ASP A 97 -3.55 7.73 -4.00
CA ASP A 97 -2.20 7.92 -4.54
C ASP A 97 -1.49 6.59 -4.83
N GLY A 98 -1.88 5.53 -4.12
CA GLY A 98 -1.38 4.17 -4.32
C GLY A 98 -2.35 3.12 -3.79
N VAL A 99 -2.29 1.90 -4.33
CA VAL A 99 -3.16 0.79 -3.95
C VAL A 99 -2.35 -0.46 -3.61
N ALA A 100 -2.70 -1.14 -2.51
CA ALA A 100 -2.28 -2.50 -2.21
C ALA A 100 -3.45 -3.46 -2.48
N LEU A 101 -3.32 -4.37 -3.43
CA LEU A 101 -4.30 -5.43 -3.66
C LEU A 101 -3.96 -6.65 -2.80
N ILE A 102 -4.75 -6.87 -1.75
CA ILE A 102 -4.60 -7.98 -0.81
C ILE A 102 -5.43 -9.17 -1.30
N ALA A 103 -4.76 -10.16 -1.87
CA ALA A 103 -5.31 -11.41 -2.34
C ALA A 103 -5.26 -12.50 -1.26
N ASP A 104 -6.24 -13.39 -1.26
CA ASP A 104 -6.23 -14.62 -0.46
C ASP A 104 -5.48 -15.72 -1.21
N SER A 105 -4.53 -16.39 -0.54
CA SER A 105 -3.67 -17.40 -1.17
C SER A 105 -4.35 -18.73 -1.47
N ARG A 106 -5.49 -19.02 -0.84
CA ARG A 106 -6.23 -20.29 -1.03
C ARG A 106 -6.67 -20.43 -2.48
N VAL A 107 -6.50 -21.62 -3.05
CA VAL A 107 -6.85 -21.90 -4.45
C VAL A 107 -8.34 -21.65 -4.70
N SER A 108 -9.19 -21.96 -3.72
CA SER A 108 -10.64 -21.71 -3.77
C SER A 108 -11.05 -20.23 -3.88
N GLU A 109 -10.16 -19.30 -3.51
CA GLU A 109 -10.41 -17.84 -3.58
C GLU A 109 -9.91 -17.24 -4.91
N THR A 110 -9.46 -18.06 -5.85
CA THR A 110 -8.95 -17.63 -7.17
C THR A 110 -9.91 -16.69 -7.88
N GLN A 111 -11.19 -17.07 -8.00
CA GLN A 111 -12.19 -16.28 -8.72
C GLN A 111 -12.44 -14.94 -8.02
N ARG A 112 -12.59 -14.96 -6.69
CA ARG A 112 -12.81 -13.75 -5.89
C ARG A 112 -11.65 -12.76 -5.96
N ASN A 113 -10.41 -13.25 -6.03
CA ASN A 113 -9.25 -12.40 -6.26
C ASN A 113 -9.30 -11.74 -7.65
N ALA A 114 -9.68 -12.48 -8.68
CA ALA A 114 -9.83 -11.95 -10.04
C ALA A 114 -10.97 -10.92 -10.13
N ASP A 115 -12.11 -11.22 -9.54
CA ASP A 115 -13.27 -10.31 -9.48
C ASP A 115 -12.90 -9.00 -8.76
N ALA A 116 -12.18 -9.08 -7.64
CA ALA A 116 -11.73 -7.90 -6.90
C ALA A 116 -10.74 -7.04 -7.71
N PHE A 117 -9.90 -7.65 -8.57
CA PHE A 117 -9.01 -6.90 -9.46
C PHE A 117 -9.79 -6.19 -10.58
N LEU A 118 -10.77 -6.86 -11.17
CA LEU A 118 -11.63 -6.25 -12.20
C LEU A 118 -12.47 -5.11 -11.63
N ASP A 119 -13.01 -5.30 -10.43
CA ASP A 119 -13.76 -4.30 -9.68
C ASP A 119 -12.87 -3.11 -9.27
N LEU A 120 -11.64 -3.33 -8.81
CA LEU A 120 -10.66 -2.25 -8.60
C LEU A 120 -10.44 -1.44 -9.89
N ARG A 121 -10.20 -2.13 -11.01
CA ARG A 121 -9.96 -1.49 -12.30
C ARG A 121 -11.14 -0.64 -12.74
N GLN A 122 -12.38 -1.11 -12.54
CA GLN A 122 -13.57 -0.34 -12.88
C GLN A 122 -13.73 0.87 -11.96
N ASN A 123 -13.60 0.71 -10.64
CA ASN A 123 -13.74 1.81 -9.70
C ASN A 123 -12.64 2.89 -9.87
N LEU A 124 -11.42 2.52 -10.27
CA LEU A 124 -10.39 3.49 -10.64
C LEU A 124 -10.79 4.27 -11.90
N ARG A 125 -11.29 3.59 -12.93
CA ARG A 125 -11.78 4.25 -14.16
C ARG A 125 -12.93 5.22 -13.89
N ASP A 126 -13.86 4.84 -13.03
CA ASP A 126 -14.99 5.70 -12.63
C ASP A 126 -14.55 6.94 -11.81
N ASN A 127 -13.33 6.92 -11.29
CA ASN A 127 -12.65 8.06 -10.67
C ASN A 127 -11.71 8.80 -11.64
N GLY A 128 -11.72 8.46 -12.94
CA GLY A 128 -10.86 9.06 -13.95
C GLY A 128 -9.40 8.61 -13.89
N ILE A 129 -9.10 7.50 -13.22
CA ILE A 129 -7.75 6.99 -13.01
C ILE A 129 -7.54 5.72 -13.84
N GLU A 130 -6.53 5.72 -14.70
CA GLU A 130 -6.08 4.51 -15.38
C GLU A 130 -5.27 3.62 -14.43
N ILE A 131 -5.63 2.33 -14.32
CA ILE A 131 -4.91 1.37 -13.46
C ILE A 131 -3.41 1.27 -13.80
N SER A 132 -3.02 1.48 -15.06
CA SER A 132 -1.62 1.47 -15.52
C SER A 132 -0.78 2.64 -14.97
N LYS A 133 -1.43 3.72 -14.54
CA LYS A 133 -0.79 4.90 -13.95
C LYS A 133 -0.83 4.87 -12.41
N MET A 134 -1.64 3.98 -11.82
CA MET A 134 -1.78 3.83 -10.38
C MET A 134 -0.63 2.99 -9.81
N PRO A 135 0.17 3.51 -8.87
CA PRO A 135 1.09 2.71 -8.07
C PRO A 135 0.35 1.54 -7.40
N LEU A 136 0.71 0.32 -7.78
CA LEU A 136 0.00 -0.90 -7.36
C LEU A 136 0.99 -1.97 -6.88
N VAL A 137 0.73 -2.51 -5.69
CA VAL A 137 1.42 -3.68 -5.13
C VAL A 137 0.39 -4.78 -4.88
N ILE A 138 0.75 -6.04 -5.16
CA ILE A 138 -0.09 -7.20 -4.89
C ILE A 138 0.50 -7.96 -3.71
N GLN A 139 -0.33 -8.30 -2.73
CA GLN A 139 0.06 -9.13 -1.58
C GLN A 139 -0.80 -10.40 -1.57
N PHE A 140 -0.17 -11.57 -1.66
CA PHE A 140 -0.81 -12.85 -1.41
C PHE A 140 -0.70 -13.19 0.08
N ASN A 141 -1.79 -12.90 0.80
CA ASN A 141 -1.89 -13.11 2.23
C ASN A 141 -2.38 -14.54 2.57
N LYS A 142 -2.27 -14.93 3.84
CA LYS A 142 -2.67 -16.24 4.38
C LYS A 142 -1.82 -17.40 3.85
N ARG A 143 -0.52 -17.17 3.68
CA ARG A 143 0.45 -18.20 3.26
C ARG A 143 0.64 -19.34 4.28
N ASP A 144 0.05 -19.22 5.46
CA ASP A 144 0.05 -20.21 6.53
C ASP A 144 -1.10 -21.23 6.45
N LEU A 145 -2.06 -21.03 5.54
CA LEU A 145 -3.21 -21.95 5.37
C LEU A 145 -2.88 -23.14 4.45
N PRO A 146 -3.61 -24.26 4.58
CA PRO A 146 -3.56 -25.35 3.60
C PRO A 146 -4.20 -24.93 2.27
N ASP A 147 -3.98 -25.72 1.23
CA ASP A 147 -4.58 -25.57 -0.11
C ASP A 147 -4.38 -24.18 -0.73
N ILE A 148 -3.19 -23.62 -0.52
CA ILE A 148 -2.76 -22.35 -1.12
C ILE A 148 -2.03 -22.58 -2.44
N ARG A 149 -2.08 -21.58 -3.33
CA ARG A 149 -1.24 -21.59 -4.54
C ARG A 149 0.23 -21.74 -4.18
N SER A 150 1.00 -22.49 -4.96
CA SER A 150 2.41 -22.70 -4.65
C SER A 150 3.23 -21.42 -4.84
N ASP A 151 4.39 -21.34 -4.18
CA ASP A 151 5.31 -20.21 -4.38
C ASP A 151 5.79 -20.10 -5.84
N GLU A 152 5.95 -21.22 -6.52
CA GLU A 152 6.32 -21.30 -7.94
C GLU A 152 5.23 -20.75 -8.86
N GLU A 153 3.96 -21.02 -8.54
CA GLU A 153 2.82 -20.42 -9.26
C GLU A 153 2.77 -18.91 -9.06
N LEU A 154 2.94 -18.44 -7.81
CA LEU A 154 2.98 -17.01 -7.52
C LEU A 154 4.16 -16.30 -8.22
N ALA A 155 5.34 -16.92 -8.25
CA ALA A 155 6.49 -16.40 -8.98
C ALA A 155 6.22 -16.30 -10.49
N ARG A 156 5.59 -17.33 -11.08
CA ARG A 156 5.18 -17.31 -12.50
C ARG A 156 4.16 -16.22 -12.80
N LEU A 157 3.18 -16.00 -11.91
CA LEU A 157 2.22 -14.90 -12.03
C LEU A 157 2.92 -13.53 -11.92
N ALA A 158 3.80 -13.38 -10.94
CA ALA A 158 4.56 -12.15 -10.71
C ALA A 158 5.51 -11.80 -11.87
N ALA A 159 6.09 -12.81 -12.54
CA ALA A 159 6.95 -12.61 -13.70
C ALA A 159 6.19 -12.12 -14.95
N ARG A 160 4.89 -12.39 -15.05
CA ARG A 160 4.03 -11.92 -16.16
C ARG A 160 3.48 -10.51 -15.91
N GLY A 161 3.35 -10.12 -14.65
CA GLY A 161 2.86 -8.80 -14.22
C GLY A 161 3.95 -7.74 -14.14
N LYS A 162 3.54 -6.48 -14.01
CA LYS A 162 4.46 -5.36 -13.74
C LYS A 162 4.55 -5.07 -12.23
N GLU A 163 3.47 -5.35 -11.53
CA GLU A 163 3.23 -5.05 -10.13
C GLU A 163 4.12 -5.91 -9.24
N PRO A 164 4.79 -5.34 -8.22
CA PRO A 164 5.47 -6.12 -7.20
C PRO A 164 4.51 -7.06 -6.48
N VAL A 165 4.96 -8.31 -6.27
CA VAL A 165 4.16 -9.34 -5.58
C VAL A 165 4.84 -9.76 -4.29
N PHE A 166 4.13 -9.68 -3.17
CA PHE A 166 4.61 -10.11 -1.84
C PHE A 166 3.82 -11.29 -1.30
N ARG A 167 4.50 -12.13 -0.52
CA ARG A 167 3.88 -13.18 0.31
C ARG A 167 3.63 -12.60 1.70
N ALA A 168 2.51 -12.94 2.32
CA ALA A 168 2.20 -12.46 3.66
C ALA A 168 1.45 -13.46 4.54
N VAL A 169 1.66 -13.30 5.84
CA VAL A 169 0.83 -13.85 6.91
C VAL A 169 0.52 -12.67 7.84
N ALA A 170 -0.50 -11.89 7.48
CA ALA A 170 -0.80 -10.62 8.13
C ALA A 170 -1.06 -10.76 9.63
N THR A 171 -1.63 -11.88 10.07
CA THR A 171 -1.85 -12.22 11.50
C THR A 171 -0.55 -12.34 12.29
N ARG A 172 0.56 -12.65 11.63
CA ARG A 172 1.92 -12.72 12.21
C ARG A 172 2.77 -11.51 11.83
N GLY A 173 2.21 -10.53 11.12
CA GLY A 173 2.92 -9.36 10.61
C GLY A 173 3.93 -9.63 9.48
N ILE A 174 4.03 -10.87 8.99
CA ILE A 174 4.98 -11.26 7.92
C ILE A 174 4.50 -10.68 6.59
N GLY A 175 5.37 -9.98 5.85
CA GLY A 175 5.06 -9.41 4.53
C GLY A 175 4.24 -8.12 4.55
N VAL A 176 3.79 -7.68 5.74
CA VAL A 176 2.93 -6.51 5.91
C VAL A 176 3.72 -5.22 5.69
N VAL A 177 4.88 -5.11 6.34
CA VAL A 177 5.71 -3.90 6.26
C VAL A 177 6.39 -3.79 4.90
N GLU A 178 6.84 -4.91 4.34
CA GLU A 178 7.44 -5.01 3.02
C GLU A 178 6.46 -4.52 1.94
N THR A 179 5.20 -4.94 2.03
CA THR A 179 4.13 -4.48 1.13
C THR A 179 3.91 -2.98 1.25
N PHE A 180 3.80 -2.47 2.48
CA PHE A 180 3.59 -1.04 2.74
C PHE A 180 4.75 -0.19 2.22
N VAL A 181 5.99 -0.55 2.56
CA VAL A 181 7.21 0.17 2.16
C VAL A 181 7.34 0.20 0.64
N CYS A 182 7.11 -0.94 -0.03
CA CYS A 182 7.17 -1.00 -1.49
C CYS A 182 6.09 -0.12 -2.12
N LEU A 183 4.87 -0.13 -1.58
CA LEU A 183 3.78 0.72 -2.08
C LEU A 183 4.09 2.20 -1.88
N LEU A 184 4.56 2.60 -0.70
CA LEU A 184 4.93 3.98 -0.41
C LEU A 184 6.04 4.46 -1.35
N TRP A 185 7.07 3.63 -1.57
CA TRP A 185 8.17 3.94 -2.47
C TRP A 185 7.71 4.14 -3.93
N LEU A 186 6.86 3.25 -4.45
CA LEU A 186 6.27 3.42 -5.78
C LEU A 186 5.40 4.68 -5.87
N THR A 187 4.62 4.93 -4.83
CA THR A 187 3.72 6.09 -4.74
C THR A 187 4.50 7.39 -4.75
N TRP A 188 5.52 7.51 -3.90
CA TRP A 188 6.38 8.68 -3.86
C TRP A 188 7.05 8.95 -5.21
N ARG A 189 7.62 7.93 -5.85
CA ARG A 189 8.26 8.08 -7.17
C ARG A 189 7.27 8.58 -8.23
N SER A 190 6.06 8.05 -8.24
CA SER A 190 5.01 8.47 -9.18
C SER A 190 4.60 9.93 -8.94
N LEU A 191 4.42 10.32 -7.68
CA LEU A 191 4.08 11.69 -7.30
C LEU A 191 5.22 12.66 -7.59
N ASP A 192 6.46 12.29 -7.29
CA ASP A 192 7.64 13.11 -7.55
C ASP A 192 7.87 13.32 -9.04
N GLN A 193 7.72 12.27 -9.86
CA GLN A 193 7.78 12.40 -11.32
C GLN A 193 6.72 13.37 -11.86
N SER A 194 5.53 13.39 -11.26
CA SER A 194 4.40 14.21 -11.71
C SER A 194 4.46 15.65 -11.20
N HIS A 195 5.03 15.87 -10.00
CA HIS A 195 4.92 17.16 -9.30
C HIS A 195 6.26 17.79 -8.89
N GLN A 196 7.39 17.09 -9.07
CA GLN A 196 8.74 17.51 -8.67
C GLN A 196 8.82 17.80 -7.17
N LEU A 197 8.26 16.91 -6.36
CA LEU A 197 8.11 17.06 -4.91
C LEU A 197 9.47 17.14 -4.20
N ALA A 198 10.42 16.28 -4.57
CA ALA A 198 11.73 16.25 -3.95
C ALA A 198 12.44 17.60 -4.09
N ARG A 199 12.33 18.22 -5.26
CA ARG A 199 12.87 19.56 -5.52
C ARG A 199 12.11 20.65 -4.78
N LYS A 200 10.77 20.61 -4.79
CA LYS A 200 9.93 21.67 -4.23
C LYS A 200 9.92 21.71 -2.70
N LEU A 201 10.16 20.57 -2.08
CA LEU A 201 10.04 20.38 -0.63
C LEU A 201 11.39 20.09 0.03
N SER A 202 12.42 19.91 -0.78
CA SER A 202 13.76 19.48 -0.36
C SER A 202 13.70 18.20 0.49
N ILE A 203 12.87 17.24 0.08
CA ILE A 203 12.71 15.92 0.69
C ILE A 203 13.31 14.87 -0.24
N ASP A 204 14.28 14.11 0.26
CA ASP A 204 14.73 12.92 -0.43
C ASP A 204 13.72 11.77 -0.26
N GLY A 205 13.39 11.10 -1.36
CA GLY A 205 12.38 10.05 -1.36
C GLY A 205 12.82 8.76 -0.69
N ASP A 206 14.11 8.43 -0.76
CA ASP A 206 14.65 7.26 -0.09
C ASP A 206 14.74 7.50 1.42
N ASP A 207 15.11 8.72 1.84
CA ASP A 207 15.06 9.12 3.25
C ASP A 207 13.63 9.05 3.80
N LEU A 208 12.65 9.54 3.03
CA LEU A 208 11.23 9.48 3.38
C LEU A 208 10.78 8.04 3.64
N VAL A 209 11.08 7.14 2.72
CA VAL A 209 10.70 5.73 2.84
C VAL A 209 11.47 5.05 3.97
N SER A 210 12.74 5.40 4.18
CA SER A 210 13.57 4.89 5.28
C SER A 210 13.02 5.30 6.63
N THR A 211 12.70 6.58 6.82
CA THR A 211 12.08 7.08 8.06
C THR A 211 10.73 6.42 8.31
N ALA A 212 9.90 6.26 7.27
CA ALA A 212 8.62 5.56 7.39
C ALA A 212 8.81 4.10 7.85
N ALA A 213 9.80 3.39 7.32
CA ALA A 213 10.11 2.02 7.73
C ALA A 213 10.63 1.96 9.18
N GLN A 214 11.50 2.89 9.58
CA GLN A 214 12.03 2.98 10.95
C GLN A 214 10.93 3.23 11.98
N GLN A 215 9.93 4.07 11.65
CA GLN A 215 8.77 4.32 12.52
C GLN A 215 7.89 3.09 12.73
N LEU A 216 8.00 2.08 11.85
CA LEU A 216 7.37 0.76 11.99
C LEU A 216 8.28 -0.27 12.69
N GLY A 217 9.36 0.20 13.32
CA GLY A 217 10.32 -0.63 14.05
C GLY A 217 11.24 -1.45 13.14
N VAL A 218 11.41 -1.05 11.87
CA VAL A 218 12.32 -1.75 10.96
C VAL A 218 13.73 -1.18 11.05
N THR A 219 14.70 -2.06 11.27
CA THR A 219 16.13 -1.73 11.33
C THR A 219 16.88 -2.09 10.06
N THR A 220 16.30 -2.93 9.19
CA THR A 220 16.89 -3.29 7.91
C THR A 220 16.70 -2.17 6.87
N PRO A 221 17.62 -2.03 5.91
CA PRO A 221 17.46 -1.09 4.82
C PRO A 221 16.16 -1.34 4.04
N PHE A 222 15.38 -0.28 3.76
CA PHE A 222 14.08 -0.42 3.11
C PHE A 222 14.17 -1.11 1.72
N ARG A 223 15.33 -0.99 1.04
CA ARG A 223 15.59 -1.64 -0.24
C ARG A 223 15.60 -3.16 -0.13
N GLU A 224 16.04 -3.72 0.99
CA GLU A 224 15.97 -5.17 1.26
C GLU A 224 14.53 -5.63 1.46
N LEU A 225 13.69 -4.81 2.12
CA LEU A 225 12.25 -5.08 2.23
C LEU A 225 11.59 -5.12 0.85
N ILE A 226 11.95 -4.19 -0.04
CA ILE A 226 11.45 -4.15 -1.43
C ILE A 226 11.98 -5.34 -2.25
N ALA A 227 13.19 -5.82 -1.96
CA ALA A 227 13.81 -6.96 -2.64
C ALA A 227 13.15 -8.30 -2.26
N ALA A 228 12.44 -8.39 -1.14
CA ALA A 228 11.70 -9.60 -0.72
C ALA A 228 10.50 -9.97 -1.62
N ARG A 229 10.20 -9.15 -2.65
CA ARG A 229 9.14 -9.43 -3.63
C ARG A 229 9.47 -10.68 -4.46
N MET A 230 8.43 -11.43 -4.82
CA MET A 230 8.53 -12.63 -5.66
C MET A 230 8.76 -12.31 -7.15
N GLY A 231 8.49 -11.06 -7.56
CA GLY A 231 8.57 -10.63 -8.95
C GLY A 231 7.91 -9.27 -9.13
N GLY A 232 7.72 -8.87 -10.40
CA GLY A 232 7.28 -7.52 -10.78
C GLY A 232 8.45 -6.56 -11.01
N ARG A 233 8.37 -5.81 -12.12
CA ARG A 233 9.28 -4.69 -12.38
C ARG A 233 8.84 -3.52 -11.49
N ALA A 234 9.40 -3.45 -10.29
CA ALA A 234 9.43 -2.22 -9.52
C ALA A 234 10.07 -1.16 -10.44
N ALA A 235 9.27 -0.25 -11.00
CA ALA A 235 9.73 0.68 -12.03
C ALA A 235 10.94 1.48 -11.49
N GLY A 236 12.13 1.15 -11.98
CA GLY A 236 13.39 1.78 -11.56
C GLY A 236 14.33 0.92 -10.70
N ALA A 237 14.03 -0.34 -10.38
CA ALA A 237 15.09 -1.26 -9.95
C ALA A 237 15.86 -1.72 -11.19
N ALA A 238 17.04 -1.11 -11.44
CA ALA A 238 18.02 -1.72 -12.32
C ALA A 238 18.24 -3.17 -11.86
N PRO A 239 18.33 -4.16 -12.78
CA PRO A 239 18.76 -5.49 -12.40
C PRO A 239 20.15 -5.32 -11.79
N GLY A 240 20.27 -5.56 -10.48
CA GLY A 240 21.56 -5.64 -9.83
C GLY A 240 22.34 -6.72 -10.54
N GLY A 241 23.39 -6.32 -11.26
CA GLY A 241 24.40 -7.23 -11.73
C GLY A 241 24.97 -7.95 -10.51
N ALA A 242 24.91 -9.28 -10.53
CA ALA A 242 25.80 -10.11 -9.76
C ALA A 242 27.01 -10.46 -10.66
N PRO A 243 28.16 -10.77 -10.05
CA PRO A 243 29.50 -10.45 -10.55
C PRO A 243 29.93 -11.16 -11.83
#